data_AF-X7EC89-F1
#
_entry.id   AF-X7EC89-F1
#
_cell.length_a   1.000
_cell.length_b   1.000
_cell.length_c   1.000
_cell.angle_alpha   90.00
_cell.angle_beta   90.00
_cell.angle_gamma   90.00
#
_symmetry.space_group_name_H-M   'P 1'
#
loop_
_entity.id
_entity.type
_entity.pdbx_description
1 polymer ?
#
loop_
_entity_poly.entity_id
_entity_poly.type
_entity_poly.pdbx_seq_one_letter_code
_entity_poly.pdbx_strand_id
1 'polypeptide(L)'
;MTPTRAYISIDYDEGERGSYRGVVVGHATRELKRWSSGDPQADWKELLRWLETGRPEGLSVGETSSITHFLQDVPGWRMIEDAAGREVLVPEDRPGFEDRNGVPIPLPDTPDL
;
A
#
# COMPACT_ATOMS: atom_id res chain seq x y z
N MET A 1 -4.58 -5.14 30.06
CA MET A 1 -3.37 -4.73 29.33
C MET A 1 -3.79 -3.77 28.24
N THR A 2 -3.08 -2.65 28.05
CA THR A 2 -3.34 -1.74 26.92
C THR A 2 -2.83 -2.41 25.64
N PRO A 3 -3.65 -2.52 24.57
CA PRO A 3 -3.19 -3.09 23.32
C PRO A 3 -2.03 -2.27 22.76
N THR A 4 -0.98 -2.94 22.31
CA THR A 4 0.10 -2.29 21.57
C THR A 4 -0.49 -1.77 20.26
N ARG A 5 -0.23 -0.52 19.92
CA ARG A 5 -0.65 0.05 18.63
C ARG A 5 0.51 -0.01 17.65
N ALA A 6 0.22 -0.32 16.40
CA ALA A 6 1.14 -0.15 15.29
C ALA A 6 0.40 0.54 14.14
N TYR A 7 1.16 1.06 13.18
CA TYR A 7 0.62 1.78 12.05
C TYR A 7 1.19 1.23 10.75
N ILE A 8 0.32 1.16 9.74
CA ILE A 8 0.66 0.83 8.36
C ILE A 8 1.10 2.11 7.67
N SER A 9 2.24 2.06 6.99
CA SER A 9 2.70 3.10 6.10
C SER A 9 3.21 2.53 4.78
N ILE A 10 3.03 3.28 3.70
CA ILE A 10 3.73 3.02 2.43
C ILE A 10 5.03 3.80 2.46
N ASP A 11 6.15 3.12 2.27
CA ASP A 11 7.49 3.70 2.22
C ASP A 11 7.81 4.10 0.77
N TYR A 12 7.85 5.40 0.53
CA TYR A 12 8.20 6.02 -0.74
C TYR A 12 8.61 7.49 -0.49
N ASP A 13 9.18 8.16 -1.48
CA ASP A 13 9.47 9.60 -1.42
C ASP A 13 8.28 10.38 -2.00
N GLU A 14 7.67 11.24 -1.18
CA GLU A 14 6.50 12.03 -1.59
C GLU A 14 6.82 12.87 -2.84
N GLY A 15 5.94 12.80 -3.83
CA GLY A 15 6.10 13.45 -5.13
C GLY A 15 7.00 12.72 -6.14
N GLU A 16 7.67 11.62 -5.77
CA GLU A 16 8.56 10.89 -6.67
C GLU A 16 7.91 9.63 -7.26
N ARG A 17 7.65 9.66 -8.57
CA ARG A 17 7.14 8.50 -9.30
C ARG A 17 8.23 7.43 -9.39
N GLY A 18 7.99 6.25 -8.82
CA GLY A 18 8.94 5.13 -8.85
C GLY A 18 9.80 4.98 -7.59
N SER A 19 9.60 5.80 -6.56
CA SER A 19 10.33 5.69 -5.29
C SER A 19 9.76 4.65 -4.31
N TYR A 20 8.81 3.81 -4.75
CA TYR A 20 8.18 2.82 -3.88
C TYR A 20 9.20 1.82 -3.32
N ARG A 21 9.21 1.64 -2.01
CA ARG A 21 10.13 0.74 -1.27
C ARG A 21 9.43 -0.29 -0.40
N GLY A 22 8.11 -0.30 -0.35
CA GLY A 22 7.36 -1.32 0.39
C GLY A 22 6.25 -0.79 1.28
N VAL A 23 5.54 -1.74 1.88
CA VAL A 23 4.57 -1.53 2.94
C VAL A 23 5.21 -1.89 4.28
N VAL A 24 5.00 -1.05 5.28
CA VAL A 24 5.63 -1.18 6.60
C VAL A 24 4.56 -1.16 7.68
N VAL A 25 4.67 -2.07 8.65
CA VAL A 25 3.94 -1.98 9.93
C VAL A 25 4.95 -1.65 11.02
N GLY A 26 4.77 -0.53 11.71
CA GLY A 26 5.71 -0.06 12.73
C GLY A 26 5.03 0.58 13.94
N HIS A 27 5.79 0.72 15.03
CA HIS A 27 5.38 1.46 16.23
C HIS A 27 6.50 2.39 16.68
N ALA A 28 6.21 3.69 16.72
CA ALA A 28 7.21 4.74 16.93
C ALA A 28 8.39 4.59 15.95
N THR A 29 9.61 4.39 16.45
CA THR A 29 10.82 4.23 15.63
C THR A 29 11.13 2.77 15.27
N ARG A 30 10.28 1.82 15.66
CA ARG A 30 10.53 0.39 15.46
C ARG A 30 9.66 -0.18 14.35
N GLU A 31 10.31 -0.74 13.33
CA GLU A 31 9.68 -1.59 12.33
C GLU A 31 9.33 -2.96 12.95
N LEU A 32 8.09 -3.41 12.75
CA LEU A 32 7.62 -4.74 13.16
C LEU A 32 7.62 -5.71 11.99
N LYS A 33 7.26 -5.23 10.79
CA LYS A 33 7.21 -6.02 9.57
C LYS A 33 7.28 -5.11 8.35
N ARG A 34 7.86 -5.63 7.26
CA ARG A 34 7.92 -5.01 5.94
C ARG A 34 7.64 -6.03 4.86
N TRP A 35 6.98 -5.56 3.81
CA TRP A 35 6.83 -6.22 2.51
C TRP A 35 7.40 -5.28 1.46
N SER A 36 8.30 -5.78 0.62
CA SER A 36 9.11 -4.96 -0.29
C SER A 36 9.46 -5.75 -1.54
N SER A 37 8.44 -6.30 -2.20
CA SER A 37 8.60 -7.03 -3.46
C SER A 37 8.87 -6.11 -4.66
N GLY A 38 8.65 -4.80 -4.49
CA GLY A 38 8.66 -3.81 -5.56
C GLY A 38 7.28 -3.62 -6.21
N ASP A 39 6.33 -4.52 -5.97
CA ASP A 39 4.94 -4.42 -6.42
C ASP A 39 4.01 -4.00 -5.26
N PRO A 40 3.46 -2.77 -5.29
CA PRO A 40 2.53 -2.28 -4.28
C PRO A 40 1.32 -3.19 -4.04
N GLN A 41 0.72 -3.74 -5.09
CA GLN A 41 -0.46 -4.61 -4.94
C GLN A 41 -0.08 -5.93 -4.27
N ALA A 42 1.04 -6.54 -4.65
CA ALA A 42 1.51 -7.78 -4.04
C ALA A 42 1.85 -7.59 -2.55
N ASP A 43 2.54 -6.49 -2.21
CA ASP A 43 2.91 -6.18 -0.83
C ASP A 43 1.68 -5.88 0.04
N TRP A 44 0.70 -5.14 -0.49
CA TRP A 44 -0.57 -4.89 0.22
C TRP A 44 -1.36 -6.18 0.46
N LYS A 45 -1.40 -7.08 -0.52
CA LYS A 45 -2.06 -8.39 -0.38
C LYS A 45 -1.42 -9.22 0.73
N GLU A 46 -0.09 -9.24 0.83
CA GLU A 46 0.61 -9.96 1.89
C GLU A 46 0.47 -9.28 3.27
N LEU A 47 0.32 -7.94 3.32
CA LEU A 47 -0.11 -7.23 4.52
C LEU A 47 -1.48 -7.72 4.99
N LEU A 48 -2.49 -7.75 4.11
CA LEU A 48 -3.84 -8.19 4.47
C LEU A 48 -3.85 -9.63 4.98
N ARG A 49 -3.12 -10.53 4.31
CA ARG A 49 -2.94 -11.91 4.78
C ARG A 49 -2.34 -11.97 6.18
N TRP A 50 -1.33 -11.14 6.46
CA TRP A 50 -0.73 -11.08 7.78
C TRP A 50 -1.69 -10.53 8.82
N LEU A 51 -2.50 -9.51 8.51
CA LEU A 51 -3.52 -8.99 9.43
C LEU A 51 -4.53 -10.07 9.85
N GLU A 52 -4.86 -11.00 8.95
CA GLU A 52 -5.80 -12.09 9.20
C GLU A 52 -5.19 -13.25 9.99
N THR A 53 -3.99 -13.70 9.61
CA THR A 53 -3.48 -14.99 10.13
C THR A 53 -2.16 -14.88 10.89
N GLY A 54 -1.44 -13.77 10.76
CA GLY A 54 -0.08 -13.60 11.30
C GLY A 54 0.09 -12.49 12.33
N ARG A 55 -0.96 -11.69 12.57
CA ARG A 55 -0.93 -10.57 13.50
C ARG A 55 -0.85 -11.08 14.94
N PRO A 56 0.13 -10.63 15.75
CA PRO A 56 0.22 -10.98 17.15
C PRO A 56 -1.06 -10.62 17.92
N GLU A 57 -1.46 -11.48 18.84
CA GLU A 57 -2.60 -11.21 19.73
C GLU A 57 -2.35 -9.93 20.54
N GLY A 58 -3.39 -9.09 20.66
CA GLY A 58 -3.30 -7.83 21.39
C GLY A 58 -2.62 -6.67 20.63
N LEU A 59 -2.21 -6.88 19.36
CA LEU A 59 -1.74 -5.80 18.48
C LEU A 59 -2.92 -5.16 17.74
N SER A 60 -3.12 -3.86 17.97
CA SER A 60 -4.04 -3.02 17.18
C SER A 60 -3.24 -2.36 16.07
N VAL A 61 -3.71 -2.45 14.82
CA VAL A 61 -3.05 -1.84 13.65
C VAL A 61 -3.99 -0.80 13.05
N GLY A 62 -3.48 0.41 12.83
CA GLY A 62 -4.19 1.48 12.12
C GLY A 62 -3.43 1.93 10.89
N GLU A 63 -4.06 2.76 10.06
CA GLU A 63 -3.46 3.29 8.84
C GLU A 63 -2.94 4.71 9.04
N THR A 64 -1.90 5.08 8.28
CA THR A 64 -1.37 6.46 8.25
C THR A 64 -1.78 7.18 6.97
N SER A 65 -1.64 8.51 6.95
CA SER A 65 -1.88 9.33 5.75
C SER A 65 -0.94 9.02 4.59
N SER A 66 0.16 8.27 4.80
CA SER A 66 1.06 7.87 3.71
C SER A 66 0.35 7.06 2.62
N ILE A 67 -0.69 6.31 2.97
CA ILE A 67 -1.49 5.56 2.00
C ILE A 67 -2.23 6.52 1.06
N THR A 68 -2.89 7.53 1.63
CA THR A 68 -3.59 8.55 0.84
C THR A 68 -2.64 9.40 0.01
N HIS A 69 -1.46 9.74 0.53
CA HIS A 69 -0.46 10.51 -0.23
C HIS A 69 0.11 9.67 -1.38
N PHE A 70 0.42 8.38 -1.13
CA PHE A 70 0.92 7.48 -2.16
C PHE A 70 -0.03 7.38 -3.35
N LEU A 71 -1.34 7.24 -3.10
CA LEU A 71 -2.37 7.20 -4.14
C LEU A 71 -2.49 8.51 -4.94
N GLN A 72 -2.08 9.64 -4.36
CA GLN A 72 -2.08 10.95 -5.03
C GLN A 72 -0.80 11.16 -5.86
N ASP A 73 0.35 10.79 -5.31
CA ASP A 73 1.67 11.06 -5.89
C ASP A 73 2.09 10.01 -6.93
N VAL A 74 1.67 8.76 -6.71
CA VAL A 74 2.01 7.60 -7.53
C VAL A 74 0.76 7.20 -8.32
N PRO A 75 0.52 7.80 -9.51
CA PRO A 75 -0.66 7.51 -10.31
C PRO A 75 -0.66 6.05 -10.77
N GLY A 76 -1.84 5.52 -11.09
CA GLY A 76 -1.98 4.14 -11.55
C GLY A 76 -2.42 3.17 -10.45
N TRP A 77 -2.67 3.64 -9.22
CA TRP A 77 -3.16 2.81 -8.12
C TRP A 77 -4.46 3.34 -7.54
N ARG A 78 -5.31 2.44 -7.06
CA ARG A 78 -6.53 2.78 -6.30
C ARG A 78 -6.84 1.75 -5.24
N MET A 79 -7.59 2.17 -4.23
CA MET A 79 -8.21 1.26 -3.26
C MET A 79 -9.63 0.89 -3.73
N ILE A 80 -9.98 -0.38 -3.58
CA ILE A 80 -11.36 -0.88 -3.73
C ILE A 80 -11.71 -1.77 -2.54
N GLU A 81 -13.00 -1.91 -2.26
CA GLU A 81 -13.48 -2.91 -1.32
C GLU A 81 -13.63 -4.27 -2.03
N ASP A 82 -13.08 -5.33 -1.45
CA ASP A 82 -13.26 -6.70 -1.95
C ASP A 82 -14.54 -7.36 -1.40
N ALA A 83 -14.82 -8.59 -1.84
CA ALA A 83 -16.02 -9.32 -1.42
C ALA A 83 -16.05 -9.67 0.09
N ALA A 84 -14.93 -9.54 0.79
CA ALA A 84 -14.83 -9.73 2.24
C ALA A 84 -14.93 -8.39 3.01
N GLY A 85 -15.17 -7.27 2.32
CA GLY A 85 -15.24 -5.95 2.94
C GLY A 85 -13.88 -5.34 3.27
N ARG A 86 -12.79 -5.82 2.65
CA ARG A 86 -11.43 -5.33 2.90
C ARG A 86 -11.02 -4.34 1.82
N GLU A 87 -10.29 -3.29 2.21
CA GLU A 87 -9.66 -2.39 1.25
C GLU A 87 -8.43 -3.04 0.63
N VAL A 88 -8.48 -3.26 -0.69
CA VAL A 88 -7.39 -3.84 -1.48
C VAL A 88 -6.83 -2.81 -2.45
N LEU A 89 -5.51 -2.80 -2.59
CA LEU A 89 -4.80 -1.99 -3.57
C LEU A 89 -4.80 -2.69 -4.93
N VAL A 90 -5.25 -1.98 -5.96
CA VAL A 90 -5.31 -2.50 -7.34
C VAL A 90 -4.79 -1.45 -8.32
N PRO A 91 -4.35 -1.87 -9.51
CA PRO A 91 -4.13 -0.96 -10.62
C PRO A 91 -5.37 -0.11 -10.90
N GLU A 92 -5.16 1.15 -11.22
CA GLU A 92 -6.19 2.06 -11.68
C GLU A 92 -6.54 1.74 -13.13
N ASP A 93 -7.74 1.19 -13.31
CA ASP A 93 -8.29 0.70 -14.57
C ASP A 93 -9.62 1.38 -14.92
N ARG A 94 -10.02 2.43 -14.19
CA ARG A 94 -11.28 3.14 -14.47
C ARG A 94 -11.18 3.93 -15.78
N PRO A 95 -12.25 3.93 -16.60
CA PRO A 95 -12.34 4.78 -17.78
C PRO A 95 -12.12 6.25 -17.42
N GLY A 96 -11.32 6.97 -18.22
CA GLY A 96 -10.94 8.36 -17.94
C GLY A 96 -9.70 8.53 -17.06
N PHE A 97 -9.09 7.44 -16.59
CA PHE A 97 -7.71 7.44 -16.06
C PHE A 97 -6.70 7.02 -17.13
N GLU A 98 -7.00 7.42 -18.36
CA GLU A 98 -6.15 7.28 -19.52
C GLU A 98 -5.43 8.60 -19.79
N ASP A 99 -4.31 8.56 -20.51
CA ASP A 99 -3.68 9.75 -21.05
C ASP A 99 -4.59 10.43 -22.10
N ARG A 100 -4.14 11.56 -22.63
CA ARG A 100 -4.87 12.31 -23.68
C ARG A 100 -5.20 11.51 -24.94
N ASN A 101 -4.61 10.33 -25.14
CA ASN A 101 -4.81 9.45 -26.28
C ASN A 101 -5.68 8.23 -25.94
N GLY A 102 -6.24 8.14 -24.73
CA GLY A 102 -7.02 6.98 -24.30
C GLY A 102 -6.15 5.76 -23.96
N VAL A 103 -4.84 5.95 -23.74
CA VAL A 103 -3.96 4.88 -23.25
C VAL A 103 -3.98 4.90 -21.72
N PRO A 104 -4.28 3.78 -21.03
CA PRO A 104 -4.19 3.71 -19.58
C PRO A 104 -2.84 4.27 -19.11
N ILE A 105 -2.86 5.21 -18.14
CA ILE A 105 -1.62 5.78 -17.62
C ILE A 105 -0.82 4.61 -17.03
N PRO A 106 0.37 4.29 -17.57
CA PRO A 106 1.10 3.11 -17.13
C PRO A 106 1.40 3.21 -15.64
N LEU A 107 1.36 2.06 -14.97
CA LEU A 107 1.92 1.93 -13.63
C LEU A 107 3.36 2.47 -13.67
N PRO A 108 3.79 3.26 -12.68
CA PRO A 108 5.15 3.75 -12.64
C PRO A 108 6.09 2.56 -12.75
N ASP A 109 7.09 2.65 -13.63
CA ASP A 109 8.01 1.57 -13.93
C ASP A 109 8.49 0.93 -12.63
N THR A 110 8.02 -0.29 -12.35
CA THR A 110 8.66 -1.17 -11.38
C THR A 110 10.09 -1.35 -11.89
N PRO A 111 11.13 -0.90 -11.18
CA PRO A 111 12.48 -1.10 -11.65
C PRO A 111 12.71 -2.61 -11.82
N ASP A 112 13.15 -3.02 -13.01
CA ASP A 112 13.56 -4.39 -13.30
C ASP A 112 14.57 -4.83 -12.23
N LEU A 113 14.24 -5.91 -11.50
CA LEU A 113 15.10 -6.55 -10.50
C LEU A 113 16.36 -7.15 -11.12
#